data_AF-A0A925ECT4-F1
#
_entry.id   AF-A0A925ECT4-F1
#
_cell.length_a   1.000
_cell.length_b   1.000
_cell.length_c   1.000
_cell.angle_alpha   90.00
_cell.angle_beta   90.00
_cell.angle_gamma   90.00
#
_symmetry.space_group_name_H-M   'P 1'
#
loop_
_entity.id
_entity.type
_entity.pdbx_description
1 polymer ?
#
loop_
_entity_poly.entity_id
_entity_poly.type
_entity_poly.pdbx_seq_one_letter_code
_entity_poly.pdbx_strand_id
1 'polypeptide(L)'
;MRYCLPAVIFFLFPVVAGAQLKNDAFLKNMLAVVPDSLLQAVLNQPETYRYQVIYTQINRDKKNNPSFTHYYYNVDAHRYFNPASVVKLPLAFLSLEKLNTLQKPGVNKYTTMQFDSAWSRQTTLYTDSTAENKLPSLAQFIRKAFLISDNDAYNRMYEFVGQETTNRRLHKMGYPETRITRRFMRMTTEENRHTNPIRFINNEGSLIYQQPMEFNRDSFDFSHVYKMGKGHLNSNDSLVNEPIDFTKANNYPLEDMQQHLQAVLFPNSVKKKQRYRLGKEDVDFLYRFLSQYPSETDYPK
;
A
#
# COMPACT_ATOMS: atom_id res chain seq x y z
N MET A 1 50.87 -43.79 -18.12
CA MET A 1 49.62 -43.16 -18.63
C MET A 1 48.96 -42.43 -17.48
N ARG A 2 49.06 -41.10 -17.44
CA ARG A 2 48.32 -40.26 -16.49
C ARG A 2 47.02 -39.86 -17.16
N TYR A 3 45.88 -40.33 -16.63
CA TYR A 3 44.56 -39.98 -17.12
C TYR A 3 44.16 -38.60 -16.54
N CYS A 4 44.10 -37.58 -17.39
CA CYS A 4 43.44 -36.32 -17.05
C CYS A 4 41.93 -36.49 -17.24
N LEU A 5 41.15 -36.46 -16.16
CA LEU A 5 39.70 -36.25 -16.25
C LEU A 5 39.43 -34.77 -16.55
N PRO A 6 38.63 -34.42 -17.58
CA PRO A 6 38.21 -33.05 -17.79
C PRO A 6 37.10 -32.72 -16.77
N ALA A 7 37.35 -31.74 -15.91
CA ALA A 7 36.32 -31.18 -15.04
C ALA A 7 35.37 -30.31 -15.88
N VAL A 8 34.13 -30.78 -16.07
CA VAL A 8 33.07 -29.99 -16.67
C VAL A 8 32.51 -29.04 -15.61
N ILE A 9 32.87 -27.76 -15.71
CA ILE A 9 32.31 -26.70 -14.88
C ILE A 9 30.93 -26.34 -15.45
N PHE A 10 29.86 -26.74 -14.75
CA PHE A 10 28.51 -26.27 -15.02
C PHE A 10 28.36 -24.82 -14.52
N PHE A 11 28.36 -23.87 -15.44
CA PHE A 11 27.90 -22.51 -15.16
C PHE A 11 26.37 -22.54 -15.00
N LEU A 12 25.89 -22.59 -13.75
CA LEU A 12 24.52 -22.28 -13.41
C LEU A 12 24.31 -20.77 -13.62
N PHE A 13 23.83 -20.39 -14.81
CA PHE A 13 23.28 -19.06 -14.99
C PHE A 13 22.02 -18.93 -14.13
N PRO A 14 21.91 -17.90 -13.27
CA PRO A 14 20.66 -17.62 -12.60
C PRO A 14 19.64 -17.26 -13.67
N VAL A 15 18.65 -18.12 -13.87
CA VAL A 15 17.45 -17.77 -14.62
C VAL A 15 16.77 -16.69 -13.81
N VAL A 16 16.97 -15.44 -14.19
CA VAL A 16 16.13 -14.34 -13.75
C VAL A 16 14.75 -14.65 -14.32
N ALA A 17 13.89 -15.25 -13.51
CA ALA A 17 12.49 -15.42 -13.82
C ALA A 17 11.88 -14.02 -13.89
N GLY A 18 11.97 -13.36 -15.04
CA GLY A 18 11.20 -12.15 -15.32
C GLY A 18 9.73 -12.48 -15.09
N ALA A 19 9.00 -11.65 -14.35
CA ALA A 19 7.57 -11.91 -14.18
C ALA A 19 6.94 -11.94 -15.57
N GLN A 20 6.32 -13.08 -15.89
CA GLN A 20 5.67 -13.28 -17.17
C GLN A 20 4.34 -12.54 -17.15
N LEU A 21 4.03 -11.84 -18.24
CA LEU A 21 2.72 -11.23 -18.45
C LEU A 21 1.62 -12.29 -18.26
N LYS A 22 0.75 -12.08 -17.27
CA LYS A 22 -0.31 -13.04 -16.90
C LYS A 22 -1.60 -12.74 -17.67
N ASN A 23 -2.06 -13.74 -18.41
CA ASN A 23 -3.26 -13.70 -19.23
C ASN A 23 -4.00 -15.04 -19.17
N ASP A 24 -5.08 -15.10 -18.41
CA ASP A 24 -5.96 -16.27 -18.36
C ASP A 24 -6.98 -16.22 -19.50
N ALA A 25 -7.11 -17.35 -20.20
CA ALA A 25 -8.04 -17.49 -21.32
C ALA A 25 -9.49 -17.17 -20.92
N PHE A 26 -9.91 -17.56 -19.71
CA PHE A 26 -11.26 -17.29 -19.21
C PHE A 26 -11.58 -15.79 -19.19
N LEU A 27 -10.76 -14.98 -18.50
CA LEU A 27 -11.01 -13.54 -18.37
C LEU A 27 -10.83 -12.82 -19.71
N LYS A 28 -9.81 -13.21 -20.50
CA LYS A 28 -9.60 -12.69 -21.84
C LYS A 28 -10.83 -12.91 -22.74
N ASN A 29 -11.34 -14.14 -22.79
CA ASN A 29 -12.48 -14.49 -23.63
C ASN A 29 -13.76 -13.82 -23.13
N MET A 30 -13.96 -13.73 -21.81
CA MET A 30 -15.10 -13.04 -21.22
C MET A 30 -15.12 -11.56 -21.62
N LEU A 31 -13.99 -10.86 -21.56
CA LEU A 31 -13.88 -9.45 -21.96
C LEU A 31 -14.02 -9.25 -23.47
N ALA A 32 -13.53 -10.18 -24.29
CA ALA A 32 -13.56 -10.09 -25.75
C ALA A 32 -14.98 -10.16 -26.34
N VAL A 33 -15.94 -10.79 -25.65
CA VAL A 33 -17.32 -10.95 -26.14
C VAL A 33 -18.29 -9.87 -25.64
N VAL A 34 -17.83 -8.94 -24.80
CA VAL A 34 -18.68 -7.85 -24.29
C VAL A 34 -18.99 -6.87 -25.45
N PRO A 35 -20.27 -6.66 -25.82
CA PRO A 35 -20.65 -5.81 -26.95
C PRO A 35 -20.66 -4.32 -26.56
N ASP A 36 -19.55 -3.83 -26.00
CA ASP A 36 -19.34 -2.42 -25.63
C ASP A 36 -18.18 -1.84 -26.46
N SER A 37 -18.49 -0.88 -27.34
CA SER A 37 -17.51 -0.36 -28.30
C SER A 37 -16.36 0.41 -27.65
N LEU A 38 -16.61 1.09 -26.52
CA LEU A 38 -15.59 1.82 -25.78
C LEU A 38 -14.61 0.84 -25.12
N LEU A 39 -15.13 -0.19 -24.46
CA LEU A 39 -14.34 -1.25 -23.88
C LEU A 39 -13.48 -1.93 -24.95
N GLN A 40 -14.05 -2.35 -26.08
CA GLN A 40 -13.28 -2.99 -27.14
C GLN A 40 -12.19 -2.06 -27.71
N ALA A 41 -12.47 -0.76 -27.85
CA ALA A 41 -11.47 0.21 -28.29
C ALA A 41 -10.28 0.33 -27.33
N VAL A 42 -10.53 0.22 -26.02
CA VAL A 42 -9.48 0.18 -24.99
C VAL A 42 -8.72 -1.14 -25.00
N LEU A 43 -9.44 -2.27 -25.00
CA LEU A 43 -8.85 -3.61 -24.94
C LEU A 43 -7.91 -3.89 -26.13
N ASN A 44 -8.25 -3.36 -27.31
CA ASN A 44 -7.44 -3.48 -28.53
C ASN A 44 -6.17 -2.61 -28.55
N GLN A 45 -5.94 -1.79 -27.51
CA GLN A 45 -4.77 -0.91 -27.40
C GLN A 45 -4.04 -1.08 -26.04
N PRO A 46 -3.56 -2.31 -25.73
CA PRO A 46 -2.95 -2.61 -24.43
C PRO A 46 -1.68 -1.80 -24.16
N GLU A 47 -0.92 -1.41 -25.19
CA GLU A 47 0.29 -0.60 -25.04
C GLU A 47 -0.02 0.88 -24.76
N THR A 48 -1.15 1.39 -25.27
CA THR A 48 -1.60 2.77 -25.04
C THR A 48 -2.16 2.91 -23.62
N TYR A 49 -3.11 2.03 -23.26
CA TYR A 49 -3.85 2.16 -21.99
C TYR A 49 -3.19 1.41 -20.83
N ARG A 50 -2.32 0.43 -21.12
CA ARG A 50 -1.52 -0.31 -20.13
C ARG A 50 -2.35 -0.86 -18.96
N TYR A 51 -3.59 -1.21 -19.25
CA TYR A 51 -4.53 -1.72 -18.26
C TYR A 51 -3.99 -3.02 -17.66
N GLN A 52 -4.30 -3.28 -16.41
CA GLN A 52 -4.09 -4.57 -15.77
C GLN A 52 -5.40 -4.92 -15.05
N VAL A 53 -5.88 -6.15 -15.19
CA VAL A 53 -7.15 -6.58 -14.59
C VAL A 53 -6.94 -7.89 -13.85
N ILE A 54 -7.38 -7.92 -12.60
CA ILE A 54 -7.47 -9.13 -11.79
C ILE A 54 -8.93 -9.34 -11.43
N TYR A 55 -9.51 -10.44 -11.88
CA TYR A 55 -10.82 -10.89 -11.43
C TYR A 55 -10.64 -12.04 -10.43
N THR A 56 -11.13 -11.85 -9.20
CA THR A 56 -11.13 -12.91 -8.19
C THR A 56 -12.54 -13.45 -8.00
N GLN A 57 -12.77 -14.67 -8.44
CA GLN A 57 -13.99 -15.40 -8.16
C GLN A 57 -13.92 -15.95 -6.72
N ILE A 58 -14.94 -15.65 -5.92
CA ILE A 58 -15.07 -16.14 -4.54
C ILE A 58 -16.28 -17.06 -4.48
N ASN A 59 -16.05 -18.35 -4.36
CA ASN A 59 -17.10 -19.36 -4.16
C ASN A 59 -17.16 -19.74 -2.69
N ARG A 60 -18.34 -20.06 -2.16
CA ARG A 60 -18.53 -20.45 -0.76
C ARG A 60 -19.21 -21.81 -0.66
N ASP A 61 -18.73 -22.65 0.24
CA ASP A 61 -19.36 -23.94 0.52
C ASP A 61 -20.64 -23.77 1.39
N LYS A 62 -21.32 -24.89 1.69
CA LYS A 62 -22.53 -24.92 2.54
C LYS A 62 -22.29 -24.43 3.97
N LYS A 63 -21.03 -24.34 4.43
CA LYS A 63 -20.61 -23.81 5.74
C LYS A 63 -20.07 -22.38 5.63
N ASN A 64 -20.27 -21.71 4.50
CA ASN A 64 -19.82 -20.35 4.21
C ASN A 64 -18.29 -20.19 4.10
N ASN A 65 -17.53 -21.29 3.99
CA ASN A 65 -16.08 -21.22 3.82
C ASN A 65 -15.74 -20.78 2.38
N PRO A 66 -14.93 -19.72 2.20
CA PRO A 66 -14.60 -19.21 0.88
C PRO A 66 -13.44 -19.97 0.24
N SER A 67 -13.54 -20.19 -1.08
CA SER A 67 -12.47 -20.61 -1.98
C SER A 67 -12.29 -19.57 -3.09
N PHE A 68 -11.05 -19.41 -3.56
CA PHE A 68 -10.68 -18.31 -4.44
C PHE A 68 -10.09 -18.85 -5.74
N THR A 69 -10.49 -18.25 -6.85
CA THR A 69 -9.87 -18.46 -8.16
C THR A 69 -9.56 -17.09 -8.75
N HIS A 70 -8.29 -16.87 -9.07
CA HIS A 70 -7.80 -15.59 -9.60
C HIS A 70 -7.58 -15.73 -11.09
N TYR A 71 -8.15 -14.81 -11.85
CA TYR A 71 -7.95 -14.67 -13.28
C TYR A 71 -7.28 -13.34 -13.58
N TYR A 72 -6.26 -13.37 -14.42
CA TYR A 72 -5.38 -12.26 -14.74
C TYR A 72 -5.54 -11.87 -16.20
N TYR A 73 -5.50 -10.58 -16.50
CA TYR A 73 -5.47 -10.08 -17.87
C TYR A 73 -4.55 -8.86 -17.97
N ASN A 74 -3.49 -8.99 -18.77
CA ASN A 74 -2.41 -8.04 -18.97
C ASN A 74 -1.64 -7.66 -17.68
N VAL A 75 -1.58 -8.56 -16.70
CA VAL A 75 -0.99 -8.29 -15.38
C VAL A 75 0.51 -8.59 -15.38
N ASP A 76 1.30 -7.65 -14.92
CA ASP A 76 2.76 -7.76 -14.78
C ASP A 76 3.24 -6.90 -13.60
N ALA A 77 3.83 -7.54 -12.59
CA ALA A 77 4.33 -6.88 -11.40
C ALA A 77 5.53 -5.95 -11.66
N HIS A 78 6.27 -6.15 -12.76
CA HIS A 78 7.39 -5.28 -13.19
C HIS A 78 6.93 -4.16 -14.14
N ARG A 79 5.64 -4.08 -14.45
CA ARG A 79 5.04 -2.95 -15.16
C ARG A 79 4.46 -1.99 -14.13
N TYR A 80 5.00 -0.78 -14.04
CA TYR A 80 4.53 0.21 -13.07
C TYR A 80 3.02 0.39 -13.15
N PHE A 81 2.37 0.17 -12.01
CA PHE A 81 0.95 0.41 -11.82
C PHE A 81 0.83 1.45 -10.71
N ASN A 82 0.44 2.68 -11.07
CA ASN A 82 0.36 3.77 -10.10
C ASN A 82 -0.69 3.43 -9.04
N PRO A 83 -0.31 3.28 -7.75
CA PRO A 83 -1.27 2.87 -6.74
C PRO A 83 -2.27 3.95 -6.39
N ALA A 84 -2.00 5.21 -6.77
CA ALA A 84 -2.80 6.36 -6.36
C ALA A 84 -3.12 6.24 -4.85
N SER A 85 -4.38 6.39 -4.47
CA SER A 85 -4.80 6.33 -3.07
C SER A 85 -5.00 4.91 -2.52
N VAL A 86 -4.88 3.86 -3.33
CA VAL A 86 -4.96 2.47 -2.83
C VAL A 86 -3.78 2.15 -1.90
N VAL A 87 -2.65 2.86 -2.05
CA VAL A 87 -1.49 2.79 -1.14
C VAL A 87 -1.83 3.10 0.32
N LYS A 88 -2.99 3.73 0.59
CA LYS A 88 -3.48 4.00 1.95
C LYS A 88 -3.87 2.73 2.70
N LEU A 89 -4.29 1.67 1.98
CA LEU A 89 -4.71 0.38 2.57
C LEU A 89 -3.62 -0.27 3.44
N PRO A 90 -2.42 -0.59 2.91
CA PRO A 90 -1.40 -1.27 3.71
C PRO A 90 -0.98 -0.47 4.95
N LEU A 91 -0.94 0.86 4.88
CA LEU A 91 -0.62 1.68 6.05
C LEU A 91 -1.73 1.69 7.10
N ALA A 92 -3.00 1.69 6.70
CA ALA A 92 -4.11 1.55 7.65
C ALA A 92 -4.02 0.21 8.41
N PHE A 93 -3.76 -0.88 7.69
CA PHE A 93 -3.62 -2.21 8.27
C PHE A 93 -2.38 -2.31 9.19
N LEU A 94 -1.23 -1.80 8.72
CA LEU A 94 0.02 -1.81 9.50
C LEU A 94 -0.04 -0.90 10.72
N SER A 95 -0.80 0.20 10.68
CA SER A 95 -0.98 1.07 11.84
C SER A 95 -1.72 0.36 12.96
N LEU A 96 -2.79 -0.37 12.64
CA LEU A 96 -3.53 -1.19 13.62
C LEU A 96 -2.67 -2.36 14.11
N GLU A 97 -1.91 -3.01 13.23
CA GLU A 97 -0.95 -4.05 13.65
C GLU A 97 0.13 -3.51 14.59
N LYS A 98 0.70 -2.32 14.30
CA LYS A 98 1.69 -1.66 15.17
C LYS A 98 1.07 -1.34 16.53
N LEU A 99 -0.14 -0.80 16.55
CA LEU A 99 -0.89 -0.52 17.78
C LEU A 99 -1.11 -1.79 18.62
N ASN A 100 -1.57 -2.88 18.00
CA ASN A 100 -1.79 -4.17 18.67
C ASN A 100 -0.51 -4.81 19.18
N THR A 101 0.63 -4.52 18.53
CA THR A 101 1.95 -5.01 18.96
C THR A 101 2.54 -4.15 20.06
N LEU A 102 2.22 -2.85 20.11
CA LEU A 102 2.69 -1.93 21.14
C LEU A 102 2.22 -2.34 22.54
N GLN A 103 0.99 -2.84 22.67
CA GLN A 103 0.40 -3.35 23.92
C GLN A 103 0.56 -2.40 25.13
N LYS A 104 0.58 -1.08 24.88
CA LYS A 104 0.73 -0.07 25.93
C LYS A 104 -0.62 0.18 26.61
N PRO A 105 -0.74 0.00 27.94
CA PRO A 105 -1.98 0.30 28.66
C PRO A 105 -2.45 1.74 28.44
N GLY A 106 -3.75 1.90 28.17
CA GLY A 106 -4.37 3.20 27.89
C GLY A 106 -4.21 3.70 26.44
N VAL A 107 -3.45 3.00 25.60
CA VAL A 107 -3.28 3.35 24.18
C VAL A 107 -4.12 2.42 23.30
N ASN A 108 -5.06 2.99 22.56
CA ASN A 108 -5.88 2.32 21.56
C ASN A 108 -6.10 3.23 20.33
N LYS A 109 -6.86 2.75 19.33
CA LYS A 109 -7.06 3.46 18.05
C LYS A 109 -7.81 4.79 18.19
N TYR A 110 -8.53 5.01 19.29
CA TYR A 110 -9.26 6.23 19.60
C TYR A 110 -8.47 7.19 20.51
N THR A 111 -7.36 6.74 21.10
CA THR A 111 -6.49 7.60 21.91
C THR A 111 -5.94 8.75 21.04
N THR A 112 -5.94 9.96 21.60
CA THR A 112 -5.45 11.15 20.90
C THR A 112 -3.98 11.01 20.52
N MET A 113 -3.66 11.25 19.25
CA MET A 113 -2.31 11.18 18.68
C MET A 113 -1.85 12.54 18.18
N GLN A 114 -0.88 13.13 18.87
CA GLN A 114 -0.27 14.41 18.48
C GLN A 114 1.04 14.19 17.74
N PHE A 115 1.28 15.00 16.71
CA PHE A 115 2.49 14.97 15.89
C PHE A 115 3.26 16.27 16.10
N ASP A 116 4.53 16.18 16.48
CA ASP A 116 5.44 17.32 16.59
C ASP A 116 6.34 17.40 15.35
N SER A 117 7.23 18.38 15.28
CA SER A 117 8.22 18.55 14.21
C SER A 117 9.61 18.66 14.82
N ALA A 118 10.52 17.80 14.39
CA ALA A 118 11.91 17.79 14.83
C ALA A 118 12.91 17.89 13.67
N TRP A 119 12.42 17.93 12.43
CA TRP A 119 13.29 17.93 11.24
C TRP A 119 12.61 18.53 10.00
N SER A 120 13.39 18.70 8.92
CA SER A 120 12.96 19.36 7.69
C SER A 120 11.61 18.85 7.17
N ARG A 121 10.74 19.81 6.79
CA ARG A 121 9.44 19.59 6.14
C ARG A 121 8.41 18.77 6.94
N GLN A 122 8.69 18.45 8.20
CA GLN A 122 7.70 17.88 9.11
C GLN A 122 6.68 18.94 9.54
N THR A 123 5.39 18.57 9.56
CA THR A 123 4.29 19.43 10.01
C THR A 123 3.70 18.90 11.30
N THR A 124 3.39 19.80 12.23
CA THR A 124 2.73 19.43 13.49
C THR A 124 1.24 19.14 13.27
N LEU A 125 0.64 18.36 14.16
CA LEU A 125 -0.80 18.11 14.21
C LEU A 125 -1.22 17.88 15.66
N TYR A 126 -1.89 18.87 16.24
CA TYR A 126 -2.36 18.82 17.63
C TYR A 126 -3.88 18.73 17.76
N THR A 127 -4.60 19.16 16.72
CA THR A 127 -6.06 19.17 16.62
C THR A 127 -6.48 18.67 15.24
N ASP A 128 -7.69 18.13 15.12
CA ASP A 128 -8.29 17.74 13.85
C ASP A 128 -9.75 18.20 13.85
N SER A 129 -10.04 19.33 13.22
CA SER A 129 -11.39 19.91 13.18
C SER A 129 -12.43 19.03 12.49
N THR A 130 -11.97 18.05 11.69
CA THR A 130 -12.85 17.10 11.01
C THR A 130 -13.27 15.94 11.92
N ALA A 131 -12.64 15.79 13.10
CA ALA A 131 -12.97 14.78 14.08
C ALA A 131 -14.09 15.26 15.02
N GLU A 132 -14.91 14.32 15.49
CA GLU A 132 -16.02 14.58 16.43
C GLU A 132 -15.58 15.33 17.70
N ASN A 133 -14.49 14.87 18.32
CA ASN A 133 -13.91 15.48 19.51
C ASN A 133 -12.85 16.55 19.19
N LYS A 134 -12.70 16.93 17.92
CA LYS A 134 -11.68 17.85 17.41
C LYS A 134 -10.22 17.40 17.62
N LEU A 135 -10.00 16.13 17.94
CA LEU A 135 -8.69 15.58 18.24
C LEU A 135 -8.26 14.50 17.22
N PRO A 136 -6.99 14.50 16.81
CA PRO A 136 -6.44 13.48 15.92
C PRO A 136 -6.37 12.12 16.62
N SER A 137 -6.70 11.05 15.90
CA SER A 137 -6.55 9.66 16.37
C SER A 137 -6.32 8.72 15.20
N LEU A 138 -5.79 7.53 15.45
CA LEU A 138 -5.58 6.55 14.39
C LEU A 138 -6.91 6.15 13.71
N ALA A 139 -7.98 5.99 14.49
CA ALA A 139 -9.31 5.72 13.97
C ALA A 139 -9.80 6.85 13.04
N GLN A 140 -9.55 8.12 13.39
CA GLN A 140 -9.88 9.24 12.52
C GLN A 140 -9.09 9.22 11.22
N PHE A 141 -7.79 8.94 11.27
CA PHE A 141 -6.97 8.84 10.06
C PHE A 141 -7.46 7.73 9.13
N ILE A 142 -7.78 6.55 9.66
CA ILE A 142 -8.29 5.45 8.84
C ILE A 142 -9.65 5.80 8.22
N ARG A 143 -10.56 6.44 8.97
CA ARG A 143 -11.84 6.93 8.44
C ARG A 143 -11.62 7.90 7.27
N LYS A 144 -10.82 8.95 7.47
CA LYS A 144 -10.50 9.95 6.45
C LYS A 144 -9.84 9.33 5.22
N ALA A 145 -8.94 8.36 5.42
CA ALA A 145 -8.25 7.66 4.34
C ALA A 145 -9.19 6.79 3.49
N PHE A 146 -10.17 6.11 4.09
CA PHE A 146 -11.07 5.22 3.36
C PHE A 146 -12.27 5.94 2.75
N LEU A 147 -12.86 6.90 3.46
CA LEU A 147 -14.09 7.57 3.04
C LEU A 147 -13.80 8.68 2.02
N ILE A 148 -12.83 9.54 2.30
CA ILE A 148 -12.57 10.75 1.50
C ILE A 148 -11.15 10.80 0.93
N SER A 149 -10.40 9.70 1.05
CA SER A 149 -9.05 9.58 0.50
C SER A 149 -8.08 10.68 0.97
N ASP A 150 -8.23 11.11 2.23
CA ASP A 150 -7.45 12.22 2.77
C ASP A 150 -5.94 11.95 2.77
N ASN A 151 -5.18 12.88 2.19
CA ASN A 151 -3.73 12.73 2.05
C ASN A 151 -2.98 12.96 3.37
N ASP A 152 -3.46 13.86 4.25
CA ASP A 152 -2.81 14.08 5.55
C ASP A 152 -2.94 12.83 6.43
N ALA A 153 -4.12 12.20 6.49
CA ALA A 153 -4.34 10.94 7.18
C ALA A 153 -3.37 9.83 6.74
N TYR A 154 -3.11 9.71 5.44
CA TYR A 154 -2.07 8.81 4.94
C TYR A 154 -0.68 9.18 5.46
N ASN A 155 -0.31 10.46 5.43
CA ASN A 155 0.98 10.93 5.93
C ASN A 155 1.13 10.64 7.43
N ARG A 156 0.08 10.81 8.23
CA ARG A 156 0.09 10.51 9.68
C ARG A 156 0.24 9.02 9.96
N MET A 157 -0.42 8.15 9.19
CA MET A 157 -0.20 6.70 9.28
C MET A 157 1.21 6.30 8.83
N TYR A 158 1.74 6.94 7.79
CA TYR A 158 3.12 6.73 7.34
C TYR A 158 4.13 7.12 8.42
N GLU A 159 3.94 8.28 9.04
CA GLU A 159 4.75 8.79 10.16
C GLU A 159 4.66 7.88 11.38
N PHE A 160 3.45 7.41 11.71
CA PHE A 160 3.26 6.51 12.83
C PHE A 160 3.90 5.14 12.61
N VAL A 161 3.72 4.51 11.45
CA VAL A 161 4.31 3.18 11.20
C VAL A 161 5.82 3.27 11.01
N GLY A 162 6.29 4.29 10.28
CA GLY A 162 7.68 4.45 9.86
C GLY A 162 7.95 3.82 8.50
N GLN A 163 8.75 4.49 7.66
CA GLN A 163 9.11 4.00 6.31
C GLN A 163 9.86 2.67 6.37
N GLU A 164 10.83 2.54 7.28
CA GLU A 164 11.63 1.31 7.45
C GLU A 164 10.73 0.12 7.83
N THR A 165 9.96 0.29 8.92
CA THR A 165 9.04 -0.72 9.44
C THR A 165 8.01 -1.13 8.38
N THR A 166 7.44 -0.16 7.65
CA THR A 166 6.46 -0.44 6.60
C THR A 166 7.04 -1.38 5.55
N ASN A 167 8.17 -1.03 4.96
CA ASN A 167 8.74 -1.80 3.85
C ASN A 167 9.29 -3.15 4.32
N ARG A 168 10.03 -3.20 5.43
CA ARG A 168 10.51 -4.47 6.01
C ARG A 168 9.37 -5.42 6.33
N ARG A 169 8.26 -4.90 6.87
CA ARG A 169 7.10 -5.74 7.21
C ARG A 169 6.44 -6.31 5.97
N LEU A 170 6.20 -5.49 4.94
CA LEU A 170 5.60 -5.94 3.67
C LEU A 170 6.49 -6.98 2.96
N HIS A 171 7.81 -6.75 2.94
CA HIS A 171 8.76 -7.73 2.38
C HIS A 171 8.75 -9.04 3.15
N LYS A 172 8.74 -8.98 4.49
CA LYS A 172 8.64 -10.17 5.35
C LYS A 172 7.32 -10.94 5.16
N MET A 173 6.24 -10.25 4.78
CA MET A 173 4.96 -10.89 4.45
C MET A 173 5.00 -11.61 3.09
N GLY A 174 5.98 -11.30 2.24
CA GLY A 174 6.14 -11.90 0.92
C GLY A 174 5.75 -10.98 -0.24
N TYR A 175 5.80 -9.66 -0.04
CA TYR A 175 5.51 -8.65 -1.07
C TYR A 175 6.79 -7.87 -1.46
N PRO A 176 7.80 -8.53 -2.06
CA PRO A 176 9.13 -7.92 -2.29
C PRO A 176 9.10 -6.72 -3.24
N GLU A 177 8.14 -6.68 -4.15
CA GLU A 177 8.00 -5.60 -5.13
C GLU A 177 7.33 -4.35 -4.55
N THR A 178 6.56 -4.49 -3.47
CA THR A 178 5.93 -3.34 -2.82
C THR A 178 6.99 -2.46 -2.14
N ARG A 179 7.01 -1.18 -2.50
CA ARG A 179 7.83 -0.12 -1.93
C ARG A 179 6.99 1.12 -1.63
N ILE A 180 6.82 1.46 -0.37
CA ILE A 180 6.16 2.68 0.08
C ILE A 180 7.25 3.65 0.52
N THR A 181 7.69 4.51 -0.40
CA THR A 181 8.85 5.38 -0.27
C THR A 181 8.49 6.82 0.03
N ARG A 182 7.24 7.24 -0.18
CA ARG A 182 6.87 8.66 -0.05
C ARG A 182 5.48 8.92 0.52
N ARG A 183 5.41 10.05 1.22
CA ARG A 183 4.19 10.77 1.64
C ARG A 183 3.50 11.45 0.45
N PHE A 184 2.22 11.79 0.59
CA PHE A 184 1.50 12.67 -0.35
C PHE A 184 1.78 14.14 -0.05
N MET A 185 3.07 14.48 0.00
CA MET A 185 3.59 15.82 0.25
C MET A 185 4.84 16.04 -0.60
N ARG A 186 5.09 17.29 -1.00
CA ARG A 186 6.33 17.66 -1.72
C ARG A 186 7.51 17.53 -0.76
N MET A 187 8.26 16.44 -0.86
CA MET A 187 9.39 16.11 -0.01
C MET A 187 10.47 15.41 -0.84
N THR A 188 11.72 15.66 -0.52
CA THR A 188 12.86 14.93 -1.10
C THR A 188 12.87 13.45 -0.65
N THR A 189 13.68 12.62 -1.27
CA THR A 189 13.87 11.22 -0.83
C THR A 189 14.37 11.16 0.61
N GLU A 190 15.30 12.05 0.99
CA GLU A 190 15.85 12.13 2.35
C GLU A 190 14.78 12.59 3.35
N GLU A 191 13.95 13.55 2.93
CA GLU A 191 12.83 14.04 3.73
C GLU A 191 11.81 12.95 4.06
N ASN A 192 11.56 12.04 3.12
CA ASN A 192 10.65 10.91 3.34
C ASN A 192 11.19 9.82 4.28
N ARG A 193 12.49 9.82 4.59
CA ARG A 193 13.11 8.86 5.52
C ARG A 193 12.88 9.19 6.98
N HIS A 194 12.59 10.45 7.31
CA HIS A 194 12.40 10.90 8.69
C HIS A 194 10.92 11.10 9.01
N THR A 195 10.49 10.56 10.14
CA THR A 195 9.11 10.65 10.62
C THR A 195 9.00 11.52 11.87
N ASN A 196 7.83 12.11 12.07
CA ASN A 196 7.60 13.03 13.17
C ASN A 196 7.73 12.33 14.54
N PRO A 197 8.17 13.04 15.60
CA PRO A 197 7.88 12.60 16.97
C PRO A 197 6.36 12.57 17.19
N ILE A 198 5.88 11.55 17.89
CA ILE A 198 4.45 11.32 18.14
C ILE A 198 4.20 11.13 19.62
N ARG A 199 3.11 11.71 20.12
CA ARG A 199 2.66 11.59 21.51
C ARG A 199 1.23 11.08 21.55
N PHE A 200 0.99 10.06 22.38
CA PHE A 200 -0.35 9.62 22.75
C PHE A 200 -0.70 10.23 24.09
N ILE A 201 -1.82 10.96 24.14
CA ILE A 201 -2.29 11.63 25.35
C ILE A 201 -3.67 11.10 25.78
N ASN A 202 -3.91 11.06 27.09
CA ASN A 202 -5.23 10.74 27.64
C ASN A 202 -6.19 11.95 27.54
N ASN A 203 -7.42 11.75 28.01
CA ASN A 203 -8.46 12.79 27.97
C ASN A 203 -8.13 13.99 28.88
N GLU A 204 -7.29 13.78 29.89
CA GLU A 204 -6.78 14.83 30.80
C GLU A 204 -5.56 15.56 30.23
N GLY A 205 -5.10 15.21 29.02
CA GLY A 205 -3.93 15.82 28.35
C GLY A 205 -2.57 15.29 28.80
N SER A 206 -2.54 14.27 29.66
CA SER A 206 -1.32 13.62 30.16
C SER A 206 -0.74 12.65 29.13
N LEU A 207 0.59 12.58 29.05
CA LEU A 207 1.32 11.68 28.16
C LEU A 207 1.17 10.21 28.62
N ILE A 208 0.70 9.34 27.73
CA ILE A 208 0.64 7.89 27.96
C ILE A 208 1.83 7.19 27.29
N TYR A 209 2.15 7.60 26.06
CA TYR A 209 3.20 7.00 25.24
C TYR A 209 3.81 8.03 24.30
N GLN A 210 5.09 7.90 24.02
CA GLN A 210 5.78 8.70 23.03
C GLN A 210 6.59 7.80 22.10
N GLN A 211 6.61 8.20 20.83
CA GLN A 211 7.52 7.71 19.81
C GLN A 211 8.43 8.89 19.43
N PRO A 212 9.75 8.78 19.56
CA PRO A 212 10.66 9.82 19.06
C PRO A 212 10.62 9.88 17.54
N MET A 213 11.21 10.91 16.94
CA MET A 213 11.48 10.91 15.50
C MET A 213 12.25 9.64 15.12
N GLU A 214 11.81 8.96 14.07
CA GLU A 214 12.51 7.81 13.50
C GLU A 214 13.11 8.17 12.14
N PHE A 215 14.21 7.49 11.78
CA PHE A 215 14.89 7.61 10.50
C PHE A 215 15.09 6.24 9.87
N ASN A 216 14.69 6.08 8.60
CA ASN A 216 14.94 4.87 7.85
C ASN A 216 16.38 4.83 7.34
N ARG A 217 17.14 3.82 7.78
CA ARG A 217 18.53 3.59 7.36
C ARG A 217 18.65 2.67 6.14
N ASP A 218 17.57 1.99 5.75
CA ASP A 218 17.60 1.02 4.64
C ASP A 218 17.72 1.72 3.29
N SER A 219 18.48 1.15 2.37
CA SER A 219 18.44 1.53 0.97
C SER A 219 17.23 0.92 0.27
N PHE A 220 16.77 1.59 -0.79
CA PHE A 220 15.79 1.03 -1.72
C PHE A 220 16.51 0.64 -2.99
N ASP A 221 16.16 -0.51 -3.55
CA ASP A 221 16.57 -0.86 -4.90
C ASP A 221 15.75 -0.06 -5.91
N PHE A 222 16.47 0.77 -6.67
CA PHE A 222 15.95 1.59 -7.76
C PHE A 222 16.59 1.21 -9.11
N SER A 223 17.15 0.00 -9.21
CA SER A 223 17.76 -0.51 -10.44
C SER A 223 16.74 -0.70 -11.56
N HIS A 224 15.50 -1.06 -11.22
CA HIS A 224 14.41 -1.15 -12.19
C HIS A 224 13.79 0.22 -12.47
N VAL A 225 14.02 0.72 -13.69
CA VAL A 225 13.60 2.06 -14.12
C VAL A 225 12.16 2.06 -14.63
N TYR A 226 11.33 2.93 -14.05
CA TYR A 226 9.92 3.07 -14.43
C TYR A 226 9.67 4.42 -15.10
N LYS A 227 9.76 4.45 -16.44
CA LYS A 227 9.46 5.64 -17.25
C LYS A 227 8.16 5.49 -18.01
N MET A 228 7.33 6.53 -18.02
CA MET A 228 5.97 6.48 -18.58
C MET A 228 5.67 7.67 -19.48
N GLY A 229 4.94 7.41 -20.57
CA GLY A 229 4.51 8.45 -21.52
C GLY A 229 5.65 9.01 -22.36
N LYS A 230 5.37 10.11 -23.06
CA LYS A 230 6.31 10.84 -23.93
C LYS A 230 6.58 12.27 -23.46
N GLY A 231 5.77 12.76 -22.52
CA GLY A 231 5.84 14.10 -21.96
C GLY A 231 4.98 14.20 -20.70
N HIS A 232 5.25 15.20 -19.86
CA HIS A 232 4.50 15.47 -18.64
C HIS A 232 4.55 16.96 -18.27
N LEU A 233 3.57 17.43 -17.49
CA LEU A 233 3.63 18.76 -16.87
C LEU A 233 4.44 18.69 -15.58
N ASN A 234 5.39 19.60 -15.41
CA ASN A 234 6.15 19.71 -14.18
C ASN A 234 5.42 20.55 -13.12
N SER A 235 6.03 20.75 -11.96
CA SER A 235 5.44 21.51 -10.85
C SER A 235 5.23 23.01 -11.12
N ASN A 236 5.76 23.53 -12.23
CA ASN A 236 5.64 24.90 -12.68
C ASN A 236 4.69 25.00 -13.89
N ASP A 237 3.79 24.01 -14.07
CA ASP A 237 2.84 23.89 -15.18
C ASP A 237 3.48 23.96 -16.58
N SER A 238 4.76 23.62 -16.68
CA SER A 238 5.49 23.61 -17.95
C SER A 238 5.52 22.21 -18.54
N LEU A 239 5.27 22.10 -19.85
CA LEU A 239 5.39 20.84 -20.59
C LEU A 239 6.86 20.44 -20.74
N VAL A 240 7.18 19.27 -20.22
CA VAL A 240 8.47 18.60 -20.41
C VAL A 240 8.28 17.48 -21.42
N ASN A 241 9.02 17.52 -22.53
CA ASN A 241 8.93 16.54 -23.62
C ASN A 241 9.77 15.27 -23.36
N GLU A 242 9.62 14.70 -22.16
CA GLU A 242 10.25 13.43 -21.80
C GLU A 242 9.31 12.55 -20.95
N PRO A 243 9.50 11.21 -20.94
CA PRO A 243 8.75 10.33 -20.07
C PRO A 243 8.90 10.73 -18.60
N ILE A 244 7.79 10.73 -17.84
CA ILE A 244 7.86 10.93 -16.39
C ILE A 244 8.53 9.72 -15.73
N ASP A 245 9.45 9.99 -14.80
CA ASP A 245 10.19 8.98 -14.05
C ASP A 245 9.50 8.66 -12.71
N PHE A 246 8.97 7.44 -12.61
CA PHE A 246 8.34 6.89 -11.41
C PHE A 246 9.25 5.96 -10.60
N THR A 247 10.53 5.84 -10.96
CA THR A 247 11.46 4.87 -10.35
C THR A 247 11.51 4.98 -8.82
N LYS A 248 11.48 6.21 -8.30
CA LYS A 248 11.50 6.50 -6.84
C LYS A 248 10.12 6.72 -6.22
N ALA A 249 9.03 6.57 -6.99
CA ALA A 249 7.68 6.68 -6.48
C ALA A 249 7.31 5.46 -5.61
N ASN A 250 6.15 5.53 -4.96
CA ASN A 250 5.56 4.35 -4.34
C ASN A 250 5.30 3.30 -5.42
N ASN A 251 5.85 2.10 -5.25
CA ASN A 251 5.55 0.94 -6.09
C ASN A 251 4.65 0.01 -5.29
N TYR A 252 3.48 -0.31 -5.80
CA TYR A 252 2.55 -1.22 -5.13
C TYR A 252 1.80 -1.96 -6.22
N PRO A 253 2.32 -3.11 -6.70
CA PRO A 253 1.74 -3.82 -7.82
C PRO A 253 0.27 -4.20 -7.60
N LEU A 254 -0.52 -4.27 -8.67
CA LEU A 254 -1.95 -4.60 -8.60
C LEU A 254 -2.21 -5.95 -7.89
N GLU A 255 -1.33 -6.94 -8.09
CA GLU A 255 -1.40 -8.23 -7.39
C GLU A 255 -1.24 -8.11 -5.89
N ASP A 256 -0.33 -7.26 -5.43
CA ASP A 256 -0.12 -7.02 -4.00
C ASP A 256 -1.31 -6.25 -3.41
N MET A 257 -1.91 -5.33 -4.18
CA MET A 257 -3.16 -4.64 -3.77
C MET A 257 -4.29 -5.63 -3.50
N GLN A 258 -4.52 -6.54 -4.46
CA GLN A 258 -5.55 -7.56 -4.35
C GLN A 258 -5.27 -8.51 -3.18
N GLN A 259 -4.04 -8.96 -3.02
CA GLN A 259 -3.66 -9.87 -1.93
C GLN A 259 -3.76 -9.25 -0.54
N HIS A 260 -3.39 -7.96 -0.36
CA HIS A 260 -3.56 -7.29 0.93
C HIS A 260 -5.03 -7.17 1.31
N LEU A 261 -5.91 -6.84 0.35
CA LEU A 261 -7.35 -6.81 0.60
C LEU A 261 -7.86 -8.21 0.98
N GLN A 262 -7.45 -9.26 0.27
CA GLN A 262 -7.79 -10.64 0.63
C GLN A 262 -7.27 -11.04 2.01
N ALA A 263 -6.05 -10.64 2.39
CA ALA A 263 -5.48 -10.95 3.70
C ALA A 263 -6.26 -10.34 4.87
N VAL A 264 -6.97 -9.23 4.65
CA VAL A 264 -7.83 -8.58 5.66
C VAL A 264 -9.27 -9.08 5.60
N LEU A 265 -9.85 -9.22 4.40
CA LEU A 265 -11.22 -9.71 4.22
C LEU A 265 -11.37 -11.21 4.50
N PHE A 266 -10.29 -11.97 4.30
CA PHE A 266 -10.28 -13.42 4.39
C PHE A 266 -8.96 -13.93 4.98
N PRO A 267 -8.61 -13.57 6.23
CA PRO A 267 -7.30 -13.86 6.80
C PRO A 267 -6.97 -15.36 6.82
N ASN A 268 -7.98 -16.22 6.93
CA ASN A 268 -7.80 -17.67 6.91
C ASN A 268 -7.49 -18.25 5.51
N SER A 269 -7.72 -17.51 4.42
CA SER A 269 -7.41 -17.96 3.06
C SER A 269 -5.94 -17.74 2.66
N VAL A 270 -5.18 -16.97 3.46
CA VAL A 270 -3.75 -16.70 3.21
C VAL A 270 -2.85 -17.37 4.24
N LYS A 271 -1.56 -17.54 3.92
CA LYS A 271 -0.58 -18.14 4.83
C LYS A 271 -0.40 -17.25 6.06
N LYS A 272 -0.11 -17.84 7.23
CA LYS A 272 0.08 -17.11 8.50
C LYS A 272 1.06 -15.93 8.38
N LYS A 273 2.13 -16.07 7.58
CA LYS A 273 3.13 -15.00 7.37
C LYS A 273 2.58 -13.76 6.64
N GLN A 274 1.54 -13.92 5.81
CA GLN A 274 0.87 -12.87 5.03
C GLN A 274 -0.25 -12.18 5.82
N ARG A 275 -0.57 -12.66 7.03
CA ARG A 275 -1.66 -12.09 7.83
C ARG A 275 -1.15 -10.86 8.59
N TYR A 276 -2.02 -9.86 8.68
CA TYR A 276 -1.87 -8.76 9.62
C TYR A 276 -2.24 -9.22 11.04
N ARG A 277 -1.62 -8.62 12.06
CA ARG A 277 -1.93 -8.87 13.47
C ARG A 277 -3.08 -7.98 13.94
N LEU A 278 -4.28 -8.31 13.49
CA LEU A 278 -5.51 -7.56 13.79
C LEU A 278 -6.38 -8.32 14.78
N GLY A 279 -6.94 -7.60 15.76
CA GLY A 279 -8.00 -8.12 16.62
C GLY A 279 -9.35 -8.10 15.90
N LYS A 280 -10.35 -8.77 16.48
CA LYS A 280 -11.71 -8.80 15.90
C LYS A 280 -12.29 -7.40 15.71
N GLU A 281 -12.16 -6.53 16.72
CA GLU A 281 -12.68 -5.17 16.66
C GLU A 281 -12.03 -4.32 15.56
N ASP A 282 -10.75 -4.57 15.25
CA ASP A 282 -10.04 -3.88 14.17
C ASP A 282 -10.51 -4.35 12.81
N VAL A 283 -10.76 -5.66 12.66
CA VAL A 283 -11.33 -6.23 11.43
C VAL A 283 -12.73 -5.65 11.20
N ASP A 284 -13.59 -5.66 12.22
CA ASP A 284 -14.95 -5.11 12.11
C ASP A 284 -14.91 -3.60 11.78
N PHE A 285 -13.99 -2.86 12.41
CA PHE A 285 -13.75 -1.44 12.14
C PHE A 285 -13.32 -1.19 10.69
N LEU A 286 -12.35 -1.95 10.17
CA LEU A 286 -11.90 -1.84 8.80
C LEU A 286 -13.02 -2.19 7.81
N TYR A 287 -13.79 -3.25 8.07
CA TYR A 287 -14.88 -3.66 7.17
C TYR A 287 -15.93 -2.58 7.03
N ARG A 288 -16.34 -1.98 8.16
CA ARG A 288 -17.29 -0.87 8.15
C ARG A 288 -16.84 0.27 7.24
N PHE A 289 -15.62 0.77 7.43
CA PHE A 289 -15.17 1.95 6.66
C PHE A 289 -14.69 1.64 5.24
N LEU A 290 -14.39 0.37 4.94
CA LEU A 290 -14.18 -0.08 3.56
C LEU A 290 -15.49 -0.20 2.77
N SER A 291 -16.63 -0.43 3.45
CA SER A 291 -17.93 -0.58 2.79
C SER A 291 -18.80 0.68 2.79
N GLN A 292 -18.53 1.63 3.69
CA GLN A 292 -19.37 2.82 3.84
C GLN A 292 -19.07 3.90 2.80
N TYR A 293 -20.11 4.60 2.38
CA TYR A 293 -20.01 5.86 1.64
C TYR A 293 -19.79 7.04 2.58
N PRO A 294 -19.17 8.15 2.11
CA PRO A 294 -19.04 9.38 2.90
C PRO A 294 -20.37 9.90 3.46
N SER A 295 -21.48 9.71 2.74
CA SER A 295 -22.82 10.12 3.17
C SER A 295 -23.40 9.29 4.32
N GLU A 296 -22.80 8.15 4.66
CA GLU A 296 -23.26 7.23 5.72
C GLU A 296 -22.48 7.39 7.03
N THR A 297 -21.70 8.46 7.15
CA THR A 297 -20.93 8.77 8.36
C THR A 297 -21.12 10.23 8.75
N ASP A 298 -21.20 10.49 10.06
CA ASP A 298 -21.29 11.86 10.59
C ASP A 298 -19.94 12.57 10.54
N TYR A 299 -18.84 11.81 10.59
CA TYR A 299 -17.46 12.31 10.57
C TYR A 299 -16.58 11.43 9.69
N PRO A 300 -15.57 11.97 8.98
CA PRO A 300 -15.12 13.37 9.01
C PRO A 300 -16.12 14.37 8.41
N LYS A 301 -16.19 15.57 9.00
CA LYS A 301 -16.86 16.75 8.42
C LYS A 301 -15.86 17.72 7.83
#